data_AF-A0A1L6JHX8-F1
#
_entry.id   AF-A0A1L6JHX8-F1
#
_cell.length_a   1.000
_cell.length_b   1.000
_cell.length_c   1.000
_cell.angle_alpha   90.00
_cell.angle_beta   90.00
_cell.angle_gamma   90.00
#
_symmetry.space_group_name_H-M   'P 1'
#
loop_
_entity.id
_entity.type
_entity.pdbx_description
1 polymer ?
#
loop_
_entity_poly.entity_id
_entity_poly.type
_entity_poly.pdbx_seq_one_letter_code
_entity_poly.pdbx_strand_id
1 'polypeptide(L)'
;MFECLILGDSTGVGTAQAINARYERHCDVQAAERATAAQVLSWRRPGKRYNTCIFSMGSNDMAGPALAARLAEIRAQFCFNRVIWLLPYARPQAYTVSSVAARFGDETLDLGRFRSRDGVHPLRYGDVAAALLK
;
A
#
# COMPACT_ATOMS: atom_id res chain seq x y z
N MET A 1 -7.38 -19.85 -3.91
CA MET A 1 -6.95 -19.31 -2.61
C MET A 1 -6.95 -17.79 -2.75
N PHE A 2 -7.53 -17.04 -1.81
CA PHE A 2 -7.52 -15.57 -1.88
C PHE A 2 -6.15 -15.14 -1.35
N GLU A 3 -5.16 -15.12 -2.24
CA GLU A 3 -3.77 -14.82 -1.89
C GLU A 3 -3.52 -13.36 -2.22
N CYS A 4 -3.44 -12.55 -1.16
CA CYS A 4 -3.08 -11.15 -1.25
C CYS A 4 -1.73 -10.89 -0.59
N LEU A 5 -1.00 -9.92 -1.13
CA LEU A 5 0.19 -9.34 -0.51
C LEU A 5 -0.12 -7.93 -0.06
N ILE A 6 0.17 -7.60 1.20
CA ILE A 6 0.21 -6.23 1.67
C ILE A 6 1.68 -5.83 1.76
N LEU A 7 2.09 -4.86 0.94
CA LEU A 7 3.47 -4.39 0.83
C LEU A 7 3.56 -2.91 1.24
N GLY A 8 4.41 -2.55 2.20
CA GLY A 8 4.50 -1.13 2.57
C GLY A 8 5.01 -0.74 3.93
N ASP A 9 4.49 0.37 4.44
CA ASP A 9 4.87 1.05 5.66
C ASP A 9 3.96 0.69 6.85
N SER A 10 3.99 1.52 7.90
CA SER A 10 3.12 1.37 9.08
C SER A 10 1.62 1.36 8.73
N THR A 11 1.20 2.05 7.68
CA THR A 11 -0.20 2.00 7.23
C THR A 11 -0.52 0.65 6.58
N GLY A 12 0.46 0.02 5.93
CA GLY A 12 0.37 -1.36 5.48
C GLY A 12 0.23 -2.34 6.64
N VAL A 13 1.04 -2.17 7.70
CA VAL A 13 0.98 -2.99 8.93
C VAL A 13 -0.40 -2.90 9.57
N GLY A 14 -0.92 -1.70 9.83
CA GLY A 14 -2.23 -1.53 10.47
C GLY A 14 -3.39 -2.03 9.61
N THR A 15 -3.32 -1.82 8.29
CA THR A 15 -4.34 -2.34 7.35
C THR A 15 -4.33 -3.87 7.33
N ALA A 16 -3.13 -4.47 7.33
CA ALA A 16 -2.99 -5.92 7.38
C ALA A 16 -3.56 -6.53 8.66
N GLN A 17 -3.29 -5.92 9.82
CA GLN A 17 -3.87 -6.36 11.09
C GLN A 17 -5.40 -6.35 11.04
N ALA A 18 -6.00 -5.27 10.50
CA ALA A 18 -7.46 -5.15 10.41
C ALA A 18 -8.08 -6.14 9.42
N ILE A 19 -7.46 -6.36 8.26
CA ILE A 19 -7.92 -7.36 7.28
C ILE A 19 -7.78 -8.77 7.88
N ASN A 20 -6.60 -9.12 8.37
CA ASN A 20 -6.32 -10.49 8.83
C ASN A 20 -7.10 -10.85 10.10
N ALA A 21 -7.48 -9.89 10.95
CA ALA A 21 -8.35 -10.16 12.10
C ALA A 21 -9.80 -10.50 11.71
N ARG A 22 -10.25 -10.15 10.49
CA ARG A 22 -11.64 -10.28 10.07
C ARG A 22 -11.91 -11.51 9.20
N TYR A 23 -10.90 -12.10 8.56
CA TYR A 23 -11.08 -13.16 7.58
C TYR A 23 -10.16 -14.35 7.83
N GLU A 24 -10.68 -15.56 7.62
CA GLU A 24 -9.92 -16.82 7.73
C GLU A 24 -8.78 -16.92 6.71
N ARG A 25 -8.91 -16.23 5.57
CA ARG A 25 -7.85 -16.13 4.56
C ARG A 25 -7.07 -14.85 4.78
N HIS A 26 -5.86 -15.01 5.29
CA HIS A 26 -4.96 -13.89 5.58
C HIS A 26 -4.16 -13.48 4.33
N CYS A 27 -3.93 -12.17 4.18
CA CYS A 27 -2.90 -11.67 3.28
C CYS A 27 -1.52 -11.93 3.89
N ASP A 28 -0.56 -12.29 3.04
CA ASP A 28 0.85 -12.21 3.40
C ASP A 28 1.21 -10.74 3.59
N VAL A 29 2.06 -10.45 4.58
CA VAL A 29 2.42 -9.09 4.97
C VAL A 29 3.91 -8.92 4.83
N GLN A 30 4.30 -7.96 4.02
CA GLN A 30 5.66 -7.48 3.90
C GLN A 30 5.62 -5.97 4.10
N ALA A 31 5.48 -5.55 5.35
CA ALA A 31 5.39 -4.15 5.70
C ALA A 31 6.12 -3.87 7.00
N ALA A 32 6.67 -2.66 7.14
CA ALA A 32 7.42 -2.26 8.32
C ALA A 32 7.19 -0.79 8.65
N GLU A 33 7.24 -0.45 9.94
CA GLU A 33 7.12 0.95 10.36
C GLU A 33 8.19 1.82 9.70
N ARG A 34 7.80 3.04 9.30
CA ARG A 34 8.67 4.05 8.67
C ARG A 34 9.32 3.61 7.35
N ALA A 35 8.89 2.50 6.75
CA ALA A 35 9.45 2.05 5.48
C ALA A 35 9.27 3.11 4.38
N THR A 36 10.37 3.43 3.71
CA THR A 36 10.41 4.24 2.48
C THR A 36 10.34 3.35 1.25
N ALA A 37 9.97 3.90 0.09
CA ALA A 37 9.98 3.13 -1.17
C ALA A 37 11.37 2.54 -1.48
N ALA A 38 12.45 3.26 -1.13
CA ALA A 38 13.81 2.76 -1.30
C ALA A 38 14.11 1.52 -0.43
N GLN A 39 13.63 1.50 0.81
CA GLN A 39 13.77 0.35 1.69
C GLN A 39 12.95 -0.84 1.18
N VAL A 40 11.72 -0.61 0.69
CA VAL A 40 10.87 -1.68 0.11
C VAL A 40 11.58 -2.38 -1.06
N LEU A 41 12.25 -1.63 -1.95
CA LEU A 41 13.03 -2.20 -3.05
C LEU A 41 14.18 -3.10 -2.60
N SER A 42 14.74 -2.86 -1.42
CA SER A 42 15.82 -3.69 -0.87
C SER A 42 15.33 -5.02 -0.30
N TRP A 43 14.02 -5.18 -0.11
CA TRP A 43 13.50 -6.36 0.55
C TRP A 43 13.53 -7.59 -0.36
N ARG A 44 13.69 -8.75 0.27
CA ARG A 44 13.57 -10.03 -0.41
C ARG A 44 12.17 -10.15 -1.02
N ARG A 45 12.12 -10.48 -2.31
CA ARG A 45 10.85 -10.70 -3.00
C ARG A 45 10.17 -11.98 -2.49
N PRO A 46 8.83 -12.00 -2.38
CA PRO A 46 8.10 -13.22 -2.10
C PRO A 46 8.37 -14.30 -3.15
N GLY A 47 8.52 -15.55 -2.73
CA GLY A 47 8.72 -16.68 -3.64
C GLY A 47 7.46 -17.13 -4.38
N LYS A 48 6.28 -16.62 -3.99
CA LYS A 48 4.99 -16.90 -4.62
C LYS A 48 4.44 -15.68 -5.36
N ARG A 49 3.62 -15.90 -6.38
CA ARG A 49 2.92 -14.85 -7.13
C ARG A 49 1.56 -14.59 -6.49
N TYR A 50 1.18 -13.32 -6.37
CA TYR A 50 -0.11 -12.91 -5.82
C TYR A 50 -1.04 -12.41 -6.92
N ASN A 51 -2.33 -12.70 -6.79
CA ASN A 51 -3.34 -12.20 -7.70
C ASN A 51 -3.80 -10.78 -7.37
N THR A 52 -3.65 -10.36 -6.11
CA THR A 52 -3.97 -9.02 -5.65
C THR A 52 -2.90 -8.54 -4.69
N CYS A 53 -2.44 -7.31 -4.85
CA CYS A 53 -1.55 -6.67 -3.89
C CYS A 53 -2.13 -5.33 -3.43
N ILE A 54 -1.94 -5.03 -2.15
CA ILE A 54 -2.28 -3.75 -1.55
C ILE A 54 -0.97 -3.06 -1.19
N PHE A 55 -0.71 -1.93 -1.81
CA PHE A 55 0.52 -1.18 -1.62
C PHE A 55 0.28 0.05 -0.75
N SER A 56 1.05 0.18 0.32
CA SER A 56 0.96 1.28 1.28
C SER A 56 2.33 1.88 1.50
N MET A 57 2.77 2.81 0.66
CA MET A 57 4.10 3.41 0.78
C MET A 57 4.13 4.79 0.14
N GLY A 58 5.20 5.53 0.41
CA GLY A 58 5.36 6.93 -0.02
C GLY A 58 5.04 7.94 1.08
N SER A 59 4.40 7.55 2.19
CA SER A 59 4.10 8.46 3.31
C SER A 59 5.37 8.95 4.04
N ASN A 60 6.42 8.11 4.04
CA ASN A 60 7.73 8.42 4.62
C ASN A 60 8.72 8.99 3.60
N ASP A 61 8.28 9.27 2.38
CA ASP A 61 9.11 9.72 1.28
C ASP A 61 8.83 11.19 0.93
N MET A 62 9.85 11.86 0.38
CA MET A 62 9.64 13.14 -0.30
C MET A 62 8.87 12.90 -1.59
N ALA A 63 7.80 13.67 -1.80
CA ALA A 63 7.05 13.65 -3.05
C ALA A 63 7.92 14.11 -4.24
N GLY A 64 7.62 13.60 -5.42
CA GLY A 64 8.27 14.00 -6.67
C GLY A 64 8.79 12.85 -7.53
N PRO A 65 9.57 13.15 -8.58
CA PRO A 65 9.95 12.19 -9.61
C PRO A 65 10.75 10.98 -9.09
N ALA A 66 11.62 11.18 -8.10
CA ALA A 66 12.41 10.10 -7.52
C ALA A 66 11.54 9.07 -6.80
N LEU A 67 10.52 9.52 -6.05
CA LEU A 67 9.53 8.63 -5.46
C LEU A 67 8.74 7.92 -6.56
N ALA A 68 8.23 8.65 -7.54
CA ALA A 68 7.46 8.05 -8.65
C ALA A 68 8.22 6.93 -9.37
N ALA A 69 9.52 7.13 -9.63
CA ALA A 69 10.39 6.13 -10.26
C ALA A 69 10.49 4.85 -9.41
N ARG A 70 10.74 4.99 -8.10
CA ARG A 70 10.83 3.84 -7.19
C ARG A 70 9.50 3.10 -7.07
N LEU A 71 8.39 3.81 -6.97
CA LEU A 71 7.05 3.19 -6.91
C LEU A 71 6.74 2.41 -8.19
N ALA A 72 7.08 2.95 -9.35
CA ALA A 72 6.93 2.25 -10.63
C ALA A 72 7.81 0.98 -10.70
N GLU A 73 9.03 1.05 -10.18
CA GLU A 73 9.92 -0.10 -10.08
C GLU A 73 9.35 -1.19 -9.15
N ILE A 74 8.87 -0.81 -7.96
CA ILE A 74 8.21 -1.72 -7.02
C ILE A 74 7.02 -2.40 -7.69
N ARG A 75 6.18 -1.62 -8.38
CA ARG A 75 5.02 -2.13 -9.11
C ARG A 75 5.38 -3.16 -10.17
N ALA A 76 6.45 -2.93 -10.92
CA ALA A 76 6.91 -3.86 -11.94
C ALA A 76 7.52 -5.15 -11.35
N GLN A 77 8.01 -5.12 -10.11
CA GLN A 77 8.76 -6.25 -9.52
C GLN A 77 7.95 -7.13 -8.56
N PHE A 78 7.01 -6.57 -7.80
CA PHE A 78 6.38 -7.27 -6.67
C PHE A 78 5.00 -7.85 -6.98
N CYS A 79 4.27 -7.28 -7.94
CA CYS A 79 2.92 -7.74 -8.27
C CYS A 79 2.66 -7.53 -9.75
N PHE A 80 2.06 -8.49 -10.44
CA PHE A 80 1.85 -8.41 -11.90
C PHE A 80 0.38 -8.27 -12.29
N ASN A 81 -0.52 -8.66 -11.40
CA ASN A 81 -1.96 -8.66 -11.66
C ASN A 81 -2.59 -7.39 -11.07
N ARG A 82 -3.56 -7.53 -10.17
CA ARG A 82 -4.31 -6.43 -9.57
C ARG A 82 -3.52 -5.76 -8.45
N VAL A 83 -3.41 -4.43 -8.48
CA VAL A 83 -2.81 -3.64 -7.39
C VAL A 83 -3.77 -2.54 -6.96
N ILE A 84 -3.89 -2.37 -5.64
CA ILE A 84 -4.61 -1.28 -5.00
C ILE A 84 -3.62 -0.44 -4.20
N TRP A 85 -3.49 0.84 -4.53
CA TRP A 85 -2.62 1.77 -3.80
C TRP A 85 -3.40 2.49 -2.71
N LEU A 86 -2.90 2.44 -1.48
CA LEU A 86 -3.37 3.31 -0.40
C LEU A 86 -2.70 4.67 -0.58
N LEU A 87 -3.46 5.69 -0.98
CA LEU A 87 -2.89 7.03 -1.20
C LEU A 87 -2.64 7.69 0.17
N PRO A 88 -1.42 8.19 0.44
CA PRO A 88 -1.11 8.85 1.70
C PRO A 88 -2.01 10.04 2.02
N TYR A 89 -2.13 10.39 3.30
CA TYR A 89 -2.87 11.59 3.72
C TYR A 89 -2.29 12.88 3.14
N ALA A 90 -0.96 13.01 3.14
CA ALA A 90 -0.27 14.16 2.56
C ALA A 90 -0.48 14.23 1.04
N ARG A 91 -1.10 15.32 0.58
CA ARG A 91 -1.56 15.47 -0.80
C ARG A 91 -0.43 15.38 -1.84
N PRO A 92 0.77 15.98 -1.65
CA PRO A 92 1.86 15.84 -2.62
C PRO A 92 2.28 14.38 -2.87
N GLN A 93 2.36 13.57 -1.81
CA GLN A 93 2.64 12.15 -1.88
C GLN A 93 1.48 11.40 -2.52
N ALA A 94 0.23 11.72 -2.13
CA ALA A 94 -0.97 11.13 -2.74
C ALA A 94 -1.02 11.32 -4.26
N TYR A 95 -0.72 12.52 -4.75
CA TYR A 95 -0.65 12.79 -6.19
C TYR A 95 0.47 12.00 -6.87
N THR A 96 1.63 11.89 -6.22
CA THR A 96 2.75 11.09 -6.74
C THR A 96 2.36 9.62 -6.87
N VAL A 97 1.82 9.02 -5.81
CA VAL A 97 1.35 7.61 -5.81
C VAL A 97 0.24 7.42 -6.83
N SER A 98 -0.76 8.31 -6.87
CA SER A 98 -1.88 8.23 -7.81
C SER A 98 -1.41 8.33 -9.27
N SER A 99 -0.40 9.15 -9.56
CA SER A 99 0.16 9.26 -10.92
C SER A 99 0.84 7.98 -11.38
N VAL A 100 1.46 7.23 -10.46
CA VAL A 100 2.05 5.92 -10.75
C VAL A 100 0.95 4.90 -10.95
N ALA A 101 -0.02 4.83 -10.03
CA ALA A 101 -1.17 3.93 -10.14
C ALA A 101 -1.87 4.07 -11.51
N ALA A 102 -2.13 5.31 -11.94
CA ALA A 102 -2.76 5.59 -13.24
C ALA A 102 -1.97 5.06 -14.44
N ARG A 103 -0.63 5.06 -14.41
CA ARG A 103 0.22 4.54 -15.50
C ARG A 103 0.09 3.03 -15.67
N PHE A 104 -0.21 2.30 -14.59
CA PHE A 104 -0.37 0.85 -14.59
C PHE A 104 -1.85 0.42 -14.66
N GLY A 105 -2.79 1.38 -14.68
CA GLY A 105 -4.22 1.08 -14.59
C GLY A 105 -4.62 0.49 -13.22
N ASP A 106 -3.85 0.78 -12.18
CA ASP A 106 -4.08 0.26 -10.83
C ASP A 106 -5.23 0.99 -10.13
N GLU A 107 -5.85 0.30 -9.17
CA GLU A 107 -6.86 0.88 -8.30
C GLU A 107 -6.22 1.75 -7.21
N THR A 108 -6.99 2.69 -6.66
CA THR A 108 -6.55 3.53 -5.55
C THR A 108 -7.61 3.63 -4.47
N LEU A 109 -7.17 3.69 -3.22
CA LEU A 109 -7.99 4.04 -2.06
C LEU A 109 -7.37 5.26 -1.38
N ASP A 110 -8.02 6.41 -1.50
CA ASP A 110 -7.55 7.63 -0.84
C ASP A 110 -7.77 7.58 0.67
N LEU A 111 -6.67 7.52 1.43
CA LEU A 111 -6.74 7.50 2.90
C LEU A 111 -7.30 8.81 3.46
N GLY A 112 -7.22 9.92 2.73
CA GLY A 112 -7.81 11.20 3.11
C GLY A 112 -9.33 11.17 3.28
N ARG A 113 -10.00 10.10 2.81
CA ARG A 113 -11.44 9.88 3.03
C ARG A 113 -11.76 9.36 4.43
N PHE A 114 -10.76 8.91 5.18
CA PHE A 114 -10.91 8.42 6.54
C PHE A 114 -10.39 9.45 7.53
N ARG A 115 -10.92 9.45 8.76
CA ARG A 115 -10.37 10.31 9.81
C ARG A 115 -8.96 9.83 10.15
N SER A 116 -8.01 10.76 10.23
CA SER A 116 -6.65 10.47 10.69
C SER A 116 -6.51 10.69 12.19
N ARG A 117 -5.59 9.94 12.83
CA ARG A 117 -5.17 10.19 14.22
C ARG A 117 -4.06 11.24 14.31
N ASP A 118 -3.15 11.26 13.34
CA ASP A 118 -1.89 12.00 13.41
C ASP A 118 -1.45 12.61 12.07
N GLY A 119 -2.33 12.62 11.07
CA GLY A 119 -2.04 13.08 9.71
C GLY A 119 -1.34 12.04 8.84
N VAL A 120 -1.05 10.83 9.35
CA VAL A 120 -0.40 9.74 8.61
C VAL A 120 -1.20 8.44 8.71
N HIS A 121 -1.69 8.12 9.90
CA HIS A 121 -2.39 6.87 10.19
C HIS A 121 -3.90 7.08 10.28
N PRO A 122 -4.71 6.19 9.70
CA PRO A 122 -6.13 6.11 9.98
C PRO A 122 -6.43 6.02 11.48
N LEU A 123 -7.46 6.72 11.93
CA LEU A 123 -7.99 6.59 13.28
C LEU A 123 -8.52 5.17 13.52
N ARG A 124 -9.07 4.53 12.48
CA ARG A 124 -9.61 3.17 12.50
C ARG A 124 -9.26 2.42 11.22
N TYR A 125 -8.34 1.45 11.33
CA TYR A 125 -7.97 0.60 10.18
C TYR A 125 -9.10 -0.34 9.72
N GLY A 126 -10.06 -0.64 10.59
CA GLY A 126 -11.24 -1.43 10.22
C GLY A 126 -12.08 -0.80 9.09
N ASP A 127 -12.16 0.53 9.03
CA ASP A 127 -12.89 1.25 7.98
C ASP A 127 -12.17 1.15 6.64
N VAL A 128 -10.83 1.19 6.65
CA VAL A 128 -9.98 0.99 5.47
C VAL A 128 -10.13 -0.44 4.95
N ALA A 129 -10.03 -1.42 5.85
CA ALA A 129 -10.21 -2.84 5.52
C ALA A 129 -11.59 -3.11 4.89
N ALA A 130 -12.67 -2.55 5.46
CA ALA A 130 -14.01 -2.69 4.91
C ALA A 130 -14.17 -2.05 3.52
N ALA A 131 -13.43 -0.99 3.21
CA ALA A 131 -13.45 -0.34 1.89
C ALA A 131 -12.69 -1.13 0.82
N LEU A 132 -11.62 -1.85 1.19
CA LEU A 132 -10.81 -2.67 0.27
C LEU A 132 -11.49 -3.96 -0.18
N LEU A 133 -12.50 -4.40 0.55
CA LEU A 133 -13.13 -5.72 0.40
C LEU A 133 -14.58 -5.62 -0.12
N LYS A 134 -14.91 -4.50 -0.78
CA LYS A 134 -16.18 -4.31 -1.47
C LYS A 134 -16.21 -5.03 -2.82
#